data_AF-A0A957FXG4-F1
#
_entry.id   AF-A0A957FXG4-F1
#
_cell.length_a   1.000
_cell.length_b   1.000
_cell.length_c   1.000
_cell.angle_alpha   90.00
_cell.angle_beta   90.00
_cell.angle_gamma   90.00
#
_symmetry.space_group_name_H-M   'P 1'
#
loop_
_entity.id
_entity.type
_entity.pdbx_description
1 polymer ?
#
loop_
_entity_poly.entity_id
_entity_poly.type
_entity_poly.pdbx_seq_one_letter_code
_entity_poly.pdbx_strand_id
1 'polypeptide(L)' 'GDAVKGPLAKMLADWDRPVSPVTIADHYGDLLDGFVYDQADGGVFSGDHGPLLCTDTMMVDGAAQARLAREILNFALELR' A
#
# COMPACT_ATOMS: atom_id res chain seq x y z
N GLY A 1 3.80 -4.96 7.66
CA GLY A 1 3.60 -5.89 6.54
C GLY A 1 4.92 -6.50 6.12
N ASP A 2 4.91 -7.76 5.68
CA ASP A 2 6.06 -8.36 5.01
C ASP A 2 5.97 -8.13 3.50
N ALA A 3 7.10 -7.96 2.83
CA ALA A 3 7.12 -7.82 1.36
C ALA A 3 6.67 -9.14 0.71
N VAL A 4 5.64 -9.08 -0.15
CA VAL A 4 5.07 -10.27 -0.82
C VAL A 4 6.10 -11.02 -1.66
N LYS A 5 6.99 -10.31 -2.37
CA LYS A 5 8.16 -10.84 -3.09
C LYS A 5 9.26 -9.79 -3.18
N GLY A 6 10.53 -10.22 -3.21
CA GLY A 6 11.67 -9.38 -3.58
C GLY A 6 12.44 -8.75 -2.41
N PRO A 7 13.50 -7.97 -2.70
CA PRO A 7 14.48 -7.54 -1.72
C PRO A 7 14.02 -6.33 -0.88
N LEU A 8 12.82 -5.81 -1.06
CA LEU A 8 12.38 -4.56 -0.42
C LEU A 8 12.45 -4.64 1.12
N ALA A 9 12.01 -5.75 1.71
CA ALA A 9 12.13 -5.97 3.16
C ALA A 9 13.60 -5.92 3.62
N LYS A 10 14.51 -6.53 2.84
CA LYS A 10 15.94 -6.50 3.11
C LYS A 10 16.52 -5.09 2.95
N MET A 11 16.14 -4.36 1.91
CA MET A 11 16.62 -2.99 1.67
C MET A 11 16.19 -2.03 2.77
N LEU A 12 14.94 -2.12 3.23
CA LEU A 12 14.45 -1.30 4.34
C LEU A 12 15.14 -1.64 5.66
N ALA A 13 15.38 -2.92 5.93
CA ALA A 13 16.15 -3.35 7.09
C ALA A 13 17.62 -2.87 7.01
N ASP A 14 18.24 -2.95 5.83
CA ASP A 14 19.61 -2.44 5.60
C ASP A 14 19.68 -0.89 5.75
N TRP A 15 18.54 -0.19 5.70
CA TRP A 15 18.40 1.26 5.93
C TRP A 15 17.87 1.64 7.32
N ASP A 16 17.79 0.68 8.26
CA ASP A 16 17.28 0.88 9.62
C ASP A 16 15.86 1.47 9.65
N ARG A 17 15.02 1.11 8.66
CA ARG A 17 13.62 1.54 8.56
C ARG A 17 12.66 0.37 8.77
N PRO A 18 11.54 0.57 9.48
CA PRO A 18 10.56 -0.49 9.66
C PRO A 18 9.88 -0.84 8.33
N VAL A 19 9.71 -2.14 8.08
CA VAL A 19 8.93 -2.65 6.93
C VAL A 19 7.45 -2.43 7.22
N SER A 20 6.95 -1.27 6.83
CA SER A 20 5.58 -0.84 7.06
C SER A 20 5.06 -0.04 5.87
N PRO A 21 3.77 -0.17 5.51
CA PRO A 21 3.15 0.70 4.50
C PRO A 21 3.23 2.18 4.88
N VAL A 22 3.22 2.52 6.18
CA VAL A 22 3.40 3.90 6.66
C VAL A 22 4.76 4.45 6.22
N THR A 23 5.84 3.68 6.40
CA THR A 23 7.19 4.07 5.97
C THR A 23 7.27 4.38 4.48
N ILE A 24 6.50 3.65 3.66
CA ILE A 24 6.47 3.86 2.21
C ILE A 24 5.67 5.11 1.86
N ALA A 25 4.49 5.29 2.45
CA ALA A 25 3.68 6.49 2.26
C ALA A 25 4.47 7.75 2.66
N ASP A 26 5.12 7.73 3.82
CA ASP A 26 5.94 8.85 4.31
C ASP A 26 7.17 9.12 3.43
N HIS A 27 7.73 8.07 2.80
CA HIS A 27 8.88 8.23 1.90
C HIS A 27 8.52 9.02 0.64
N TYR A 28 7.33 8.80 0.07
CA TYR A 28 6.87 9.50 -1.12
C TYR A 28 6.15 10.81 -0.79
N GLY A 29 5.49 10.90 0.37
CA GLY A 29 4.86 12.11 0.89
C GLY A 29 3.90 12.75 -0.11
N ASP A 30 4.03 14.06 -0.28
CA ASP A 30 3.17 14.90 -1.14
C ASP A 30 3.22 14.55 -2.64
N LEU A 31 4.07 13.61 -3.06
CA LEU A 31 4.05 13.09 -4.42
C LEU A 31 2.83 12.18 -4.67
N LEU A 32 2.22 11.64 -3.61
CA LEU A 32 1.10 10.72 -3.71
C LEU A 32 -0.24 11.47 -3.68
N ASP A 33 -1.09 11.24 -4.68
CA ASP A 33 -2.51 11.63 -4.63
C ASP A 33 -3.35 10.66 -3.78
N GLY A 34 -2.83 9.45 -3.56
CA GLY A 34 -3.44 8.43 -2.71
C GLY A 34 -2.56 7.19 -2.59
N PHE A 35 -2.81 6.39 -1.55
CA PHE A 35 -2.00 5.21 -1.25
C PHE A 35 -2.87 3.97 -1.00
N VAL A 36 -2.50 2.85 -1.63
CA VAL A 36 -3.20 1.56 -1.50
C VAL A 36 -2.33 0.59 -0.73
N TYR A 37 -2.89 -0.06 0.28
CA TYR A 37 -2.16 -0.99 1.13
C TYR A 37 -3.02 -2.20 1.52
N ASP A 38 -2.34 -3.25 1.99
CA ASP A 38 -2.99 -4.52 2.28
C ASP A 38 -3.86 -4.47 3.55
N GLN A 39 -5.01 -5.14 3.50
CA GLN A 39 -5.89 -5.31 4.66
C GLN A 39 -5.23 -5.99 5.87
N ALA A 40 -4.18 -6.81 5.64
CA ALA A 40 -3.39 -7.40 6.71
C ALA A 40 -2.65 -6.34 7.55
N ASP A 41 -2.41 -5.16 6.98
CA ASP A 41 -1.85 -3.99 7.66
C ASP A 41 -2.96 -3.02 8.13
N GLY A 42 -4.20 -3.50 8.33
CA GLY A 42 -5.30 -2.70 8.83
C GLY A 42 -4.99 -1.99 10.15
N GLY A 43 -5.31 -0.68 10.23
CA GLY A 43 -5.15 0.12 11.46
C GLY A 43 -3.72 0.62 11.74
N VAL A 44 -2.76 0.44 10.82
CA VAL A 44 -1.38 0.93 10.99
C VAL A 44 -1.22 2.43 10.73
N PHE A 45 -2.10 3.02 9.92
CA PHE A 45 -2.08 4.45 9.63
C PHE A 45 -2.75 5.23 10.76
N SER A 46 -2.04 6.23 11.29
CA SER A 46 -2.53 7.15 12.32
C SER A 46 -2.19 8.57 11.91
N GLY A 47 -3.17 9.47 11.94
CA GLY A 47 -2.99 10.84 11.44
C GLY A 47 -3.41 10.98 9.98
N ASP A 48 -2.98 12.08 9.35
CA ASP A 48 -3.30 12.39 7.96
C ASP A 48 -2.17 11.94 7.04
N HIS A 49 -2.48 11.00 6.15
CA HIS A 49 -1.59 10.51 5.09
C HIS A 49 -2.26 10.67 3.71
N GLY A 50 -3.23 11.60 3.62
CA GLY A 50 -4.07 11.76 2.46
C GLY A 50 -5.02 10.56 2.24
N PRO A 51 -5.57 10.44 1.02
CA PRO A 51 -6.49 9.37 0.67
C PRO A 51 -5.82 7.99 0.76
N LEU A 52 -6.47 7.09 1.49
CA LEU A 52 -6.00 5.71 1.68
C LEU A 52 -7.06 4.71 1.23
N LEU A 53 -6.63 3.64 0.55
CA LEU A 53 -7.43 2.46 0.26
C LEU A 53 -6.81 1.23 0.94
N CYS A 54 -7.53 0.68 1.91
CA CYS A 54 -7.22 -0.59 2.56
C CYS A 54 -7.96 -1.72 1.85
N THR A 55 -7.26 -2.63 1.17
CA THR A 55 -7.90 -3.77 0.48
C THR A 55 -6.98 -5.00 0.42
N ASP A 56 -7.49 -6.16 0.01
CA ASP A 56 -6.67 -7.34 -0.26
C ASP A 56 -5.84 -7.15 -1.55
N THR A 57 -4.53 -6.93 -1.36
CA THR A 57 -3.56 -6.68 -2.45
C THR A 57 -2.97 -7.96 -3.02
N MET A 58 -3.32 -9.13 -2.47
CA MET A 58 -2.75 -10.40 -2.87
C MET A 58 -3.33 -10.89 -4.21
N MET A 59 -2.52 -10.80 -5.26
CA MET A 59 -2.86 -11.27 -6.61
C MET A 59 -2.59 -12.78 -6.77
N VAL A 60 -3.27 -13.61 -5.99
CA VAL A 60 -3.07 -15.08 -5.97
C VAL A 60 -3.54 -15.77 -7.25
N ASP A 61 -4.51 -15.18 -7.94
CA ASP A 61 -5.03 -15.63 -9.24
C ASP A 61 -5.56 -14.44 -10.07
N GLY A 62 -6.07 -14.73 -11.27
CA GLY A 62 -6.59 -13.70 -12.17
C GLY A 62 -7.87 -13.03 -11.68
N ALA A 63 -8.68 -13.70 -10.85
CA ALA A 63 -9.89 -13.11 -10.28
C ALA A 63 -9.53 -12.10 -9.17
N ALA A 64 -8.57 -12.45 -8.31
CA ALA A 64 -8.02 -11.55 -7.31
C ALA A 64 -7.36 -10.32 -7.96
N GLN A 65 -6.58 -10.52 -9.04
CA GLN A 65 -5.99 -9.41 -9.79
C GLN A 65 -7.05 -8.49 -10.40
N ALA A 66 -8.09 -9.05 -11.02
CA ALA A 66 -9.16 -8.25 -11.63
C ALA A 66 -10.00 -7.49 -10.59
N ARG A 67 -10.22 -8.08 -9.41
CA ARG A 67 -10.86 -7.42 -8.27
C ARG A 67 -10.03 -6.22 -7.81
N LEU A 68 -8.74 -6.45 -7.50
CA LEU A 68 -7.84 -5.39 -7.04
C LEU A 68 -7.74 -4.25 -8.04
N ALA A 69 -7.62 -4.56 -9.35
CA ALA A 69 -7.60 -3.54 -10.39
C ALA A 69 -8.87 -2.67 -10.40
N ARG A 70 -10.05 -3.26 -10.17
CA ARG A 70 -11.32 -2.53 -10.12
C ARG A 70 -11.40 -1.60 -8.92
N GLU A 71 -10.95 -2.05 -7.76
CA GLU A 71 -10.93 -1.24 -6.55
C GLU A 71 -9.96 -0.05 -6.69
N ILE A 72 -8.77 -0.27 -7.26
CA ILE A 72 -7.80 0.80 -7.54
C ILE A 72 -8.37 1.83 -8.52
N LEU A 73 -9.04 1.38 -9.59
CA LEU A 73 -9.63 2.30 -10.56
C LEU A 73 -10.78 3.11 -9.95
N ASN A 74 -11.63 2.48 -9.13
CA ASN A 74 -12.71 3.18 -8.43
C ASN A 74 -12.14 4.24 -7.47
N PHE A 75 -11.14 3.86 -6.66
CA PHE A 75 -10.47 4.77 -5.76
C PHE A 75 -9.84 5.95 -6.52
N ALA A 76 -9.10 5.69 -7.60
CA ALA A 76 -8.49 6.75 -8.40
C ALA A 76 -9.50 7.71 -9.06
N LEU A 77 -10.74 7.26 -9.31
CA LEU A 77 -11.82 8.13 -9.79
C LEU A 77 -12.39 9.04 -8.68
N GLU A 78 -12.31 8.62 -7.43
CA GLU A 78 -12.72 9.41 -6.25
C GLU A 78 -11.69 10.47 -5.86
N LEU A 79 -10.43 10.33 -6.29
CA LEU A 79 -9.35 11.31 -6.05
C LEU A 79 -9.42 12.56 -6.94
N ARG A 80 -10.44 12.66 -7.81
CA ARG A 80 -10.59 13.74 -8.80
C ARG A 80 -11.48 14.89 -8.33
#